data_AF-A0A6N8UKE6-F1
#
_entry.id   AF-A0A6N8UKE6-F1
#
_cell.length_a   1.000
_cell.length_b   1.000
_cell.length_c   1.000
_cell.angle_alpha   90.00
_cell.angle_beta   90.00
_cell.angle_gamma   90.00
#
_symmetry.space_group_name_H-M   'P 1'
#
loop_
_entity.id
_entity.type
_entity.pdbx_description
1 polymer ?
#
loop_
_entity_poly.entity_id
_entity_poly.type
_entity_poly.pdbx_seq_one_letter_code
_entity_poly.pdbx_strand_id
1 'polypeptide(L)'
;MKANLLGRKKWIAYALVAFAVSTTCEGKVLHDSAKLTESDFPQTEPSGSASTPSSGLQITVDESWHLDNLDNVASILNETASYIYSHLRDSPNFQVVVGYDREMGPISLYRNGDQQFDRVLLSNTPLEYRPQIMYQFSHEFCHVISDYNRIRSTDSKNEWFHEALCELASIFVLHSTEEPALKKYIDDYLEESRDTLAGIEDFGTWISSKEEGLRTRAAGRHDRKTNAVVAYRLHPLFKQYPALWNTLWHLPKSDSTLAVYIEEWKQAIDDQDSPLLDRLQELLLGTSDKL
;
A
#
# COMPACT_ATOMS: atom_id res chain seq x y z
N MET A 1 -25.47 17.48 21.40
CA MET A 1 -24.27 17.04 20.67
C MET A 1 -24.64 16.59 19.26
N LYS A 2 -24.92 17.56 18.36
CA LYS A 2 -25.20 17.34 16.94
C LYS A 2 -24.30 18.25 16.14
N ALA A 3 -23.06 17.84 15.90
CA ALA A 3 -22.14 18.45 14.94
C ALA A 3 -21.05 17.41 14.63
N ASN A 4 -20.94 17.02 13.35
CA ASN A 4 -19.86 16.25 12.68
C ASN A 4 -20.29 15.09 11.77
N LEU A 5 -21.59 14.91 11.50
CA LEU A 5 -22.07 13.91 10.54
C LEU A 5 -22.05 14.35 9.06
N LEU A 6 -21.80 15.63 8.76
CA LEU A 6 -21.81 16.13 7.37
C LEU A 6 -20.45 16.08 6.64
N GLY A 7 -19.33 15.88 7.34
CA GLY A 7 -18.00 15.79 6.73
C GLY A 7 -17.60 14.38 6.24
N ARG A 8 -18.35 13.34 6.61
CA ARG A 8 -17.97 11.93 6.40
C ARG A 8 -18.61 11.25 5.18
N LYS A 9 -19.54 11.94 4.49
CA LYS A 9 -20.34 11.36 3.39
C LYS A 9 -19.64 11.27 2.02
N LYS A 10 -18.35 11.64 1.90
CA LYS A 10 -17.63 11.63 0.62
C LYS A 10 -16.87 10.33 0.30
N TRP A 11 -16.77 9.38 1.25
CA TRP A 11 -16.11 8.08 1.02
C TRP A 11 -16.91 7.12 0.13
N ILE A 12 -18.23 7.29 0.04
CA ILE A 12 -19.16 6.28 -0.49
C ILE A 12 -19.25 6.26 -2.03
N ALA A 13 -18.78 7.29 -2.75
CA ALA A 13 -19.13 7.45 -4.16
C ALA A 13 -18.21 6.75 -5.19
N TYR A 14 -17.00 6.30 -4.83
CA TYR A 14 -15.98 5.97 -5.85
C TYR A 14 -15.49 4.51 -5.92
N ALA A 15 -16.02 3.60 -5.10
CA ALA A 15 -15.93 2.16 -5.40
C ALA A 15 -16.76 1.75 -6.64
N LEU A 16 -17.51 2.69 -7.24
CA LEU A 16 -18.42 2.47 -8.36
C LEU A 16 -17.85 2.80 -9.75
N VAL A 17 -16.61 3.31 -9.88
CA VAL A 17 -16.12 3.83 -11.18
C VAL A 17 -15.44 2.77 -12.06
N ALA A 18 -15.26 1.52 -11.59
CA ALA A 18 -14.73 0.43 -12.42
C ALA A 18 -15.70 -0.10 -13.51
N PHE A 19 -16.76 0.64 -13.86
CA PHE A 19 -17.78 0.21 -14.81
C PHE A 19 -18.15 1.34 -15.78
N ALA A 20 -17.27 1.68 -16.73
CA ALA A 20 -17.69 2.13 -18.05
C ALA A 20 -16.52 2.22 -19.06
N VAL A 21 -16.74 1.55 -20.20
CA VAL A 21 -16.16 1.78 -21.55
C VAL A 21 -14.91 0.98 -21.95
N SER A 22 -15.19 -0.12 -22.64
CA SER A 22 -14.39 -0.70 -23.73
C SER A 22 -14.57 0.14 -25.00
N THR A 23 -13.49 0.46 -25.73
CA THR A 23 -13.18 -0.08 -27.08
C THR A 23 -12.03 0.68 -27.77
N THR A 24 -11.09 -0.10 -28.31
CA THR A 24 -10.22 0.12 -29.50
C THR A 24 -9.16 1.23 -29.50
N CYS A 25 -7.87 0.86 -29.60
CA CYS A 25 -7.12 0.89 -30.87
C CYS A 25 -5.65 0.44 -30.71
N GLU A 26 -5.14 -0.18 -31.77
CA GLU A 26 -3.79 -0.76 -31.93
C GLU A 26 -2.69 0.31 -32.07
N GLY A 27 -1.49 0.03 -31.56
CA GLY A 27 -0.31 0.88 -31.76
C GLY A 27 0.99 0.28 -31.23
N LYS A 28 1.74 -0.37 -32.13
CA LYS A 28 3.10 -0.91 -32.03
C LYS A 28 4.11 0.26 -31.81
N VAL A 29 5.14 0.22 -30.94
CA VAL A 29 6.54 -0.18 -31.27
C VAL A 29 7.58 0.38 -30.25
N LEU A 30 8.54 -0.51 -29.90
CA LEU A 30 9.98 -0.38 -29.53
C LEU A 30 10.49 0.18 -28.19
N HIS A 31 11.09 -0.79 -27.47
CA HIS A 31 12.22 -0.81 -26.54
C HIS A 31 13.32 0.25 -26.71
N ASP A 32 13.81 0.76 -25.58
CA ASP A 32 15.21 0.51 -25.15
C ASP A 32 15.35 0.76 -23.64
N SER A 33 15.85 -0.22 -22.89
CA SER A 33 16.15 -0.06 -21.45
C SER A 33 17.43 -0.83 -21.16
N ALA A 34 18.45 -0.08 -20.73
CA ALA A 34 19.76 -0.60 -20.38
C ALA A 34 19.64 -1.64 -19.25
N LYS A 35 20.15 -2.84 -19.50
CA LYS A 35 20.21 -3.95 -18.56
C LYS A 35 21.29 -3.69 -17.50
N LEU A 36 20.90 -3.70 -16.23
CA LEU A 36 21.79 -3.92 -15.10
C LEU A 36 21.81 -5.43 -14.80
N THR A 37 22.99 -6.01 -14.58
CA THR A 37 23.22 -7.46 -14.52
C THR A 37 23.13 -8.04 -13.10
N GLU A 38 22.64 -9.28 -13.00
CA GLU A 38 22.30 -10.04 -11.77
C GLU A 38 23.49 -10.46 -10.87
N SER A 39 24.72 -10.03 -11.14
CA SER A 39 25.92 -10.68 -10.57
C SER A 39 26.33 -10.23 -9.16
N ASP A 40 25.70 -9.19 -8.58
CA ASP A 40 26.29 -8.49 -7.42
C ASP A 40 25.57 -8.71 -6.08
N PHE A 41 24.57 -9.60 -5.99
CA PHE A 41 23.78 -9.75 -4.76
C PHE A 41 23.44 -11.22 -4.41
N PRO A 42 23.35 -11.55 -3.10
CA PRO A 42 23.02 -12.89 -2.64
C PRO A 42 21.63 -13.30 -3.14
N GLN A 43 21.60 -14.40 -3.90
CA GLN A 43 20.41 -15.01 -4.45
C GLN A 43 19.63 -15.69 -3.33
N THR A 44 18.48 -15.13 -2.95
CA THR A 44 17.48 -15.86 -2.16
C THR A 44 16.32 -16.24 -3.06
N GLU A 45 16.29 -17.51 -3.45
CA GLU A 45 15.23 -18.17 -4.21
C GLU A 45 13.86 -17.99 -3.51
N PRO A 46 12.78 -17.61 -4.22
CA PRO A 46 11.44 -17.58 -3.67
C PRO A 46 10.83 -19.00 -3.73
N SER A 47 10.85 -19.73 -2.62
CA SER A 47 10.09 -21.00 -2.56
C SER A 47 8.62 -20.72 -2.21
N GLY A 48 7.76 -20.80 -3.21
CA GLY A 48 6.31 -20.86 -3.01
C GLY A 48 5.91 -22.15 -2.29
N SER A 49 5.25 -22.01 -1.15
CA SER A 49 4.43 -23.04 -0.50
C SER A 49 3.52 -22.33 0.49
N ALA A 50 2.21 -22.36 0.23
CA ALA A 50 1.19 -21.96 1.20
C ALA A 50 1.47 -22.67 2.54
N SER A 51 1.84 -21.90 3.57
CA SER A 51 2.22 -22.46 4.87
C SER A 51 1.56 -21.67 5.99
N THR A 52 1.04 -22.47 6.94
CA THR A 52 0.74 -22.26 8.36
C THR A 52 0.86 -20.82 8.90
N PRO A 53 -0.08 -20.32 9.73
CA PRO A 53 0.04 -19.01 10.35
C PRO A 53 1.40 -18.88 11.04
N SER A 54 2.24 -18.04 10.46
CA SER A 54 3.52 -17.62 11.01
C SER A 54 3.30 -17.16 12.45
N SER A 55 4.11 -17.64 13.38
CA SER A 55 3.84 -17.63 14.82
C SER A 55 3.58 -16.26 15.46
N GLY A 56 3.74 -15.14 14.74
CA GLY A 56 3.44 -13.79 15.20
C GLY A 56 2.22 -13.11 14.56
N LEU A 57 1.59 -13.64 13.51
CA LEU A 57 0.42 -13.01 12.90
C LEU A 57 -0.87 -13.73 13.31
N GLN A 58 -1.78 -13.00 13.97
CA GLN A 58 -3.11 -13.47 14.32
C GLN A 58 -4.18 -12.55 13.72
N ILE A 59 -4.97 -13.09 12.80
CA ILE A 59 -6.10 -12.40 12.18
C ILE A 59 -7.39 -13.08 12.63
N THR A 60 -8.30 -12.30 13.21
CA THR A 60 -9.62 -12.76 13.64
C THR A 60 -10.71 -12.01 12.89
N VAL A 61 -11.70 -12.70 12.36
CA VAL A 61 -12.90 -12.11 11.76
C VAL A 61 -13.95 -11.97 12.84
N ASP A 62 -14.61 -10.81 12.95
CA ASP A 62 -15.68 -10.62 13.92
C ASP A 62 -17.09 -10.87 13.36
N GLU A 63 -18.09 -10.81 14.24
CA GLU A 63 -19.49 -11.13 13.93
C GLU A 63 -20.18 -10.15 12.97
N SER A 64 -19.58 -9.00 12.66
CA SER A 64 -20.20 -7.97 11.80
C SER A 64 -20.30 -8.37 10.32
N TRP A 65 -19.62 -9.44 9.92
CA TRP A 65 -19.69 -9.96 8.56
C TRP A 65 -21.04 -10.61 8.23
N HIS A 66 -21.87 -10.98 9.23
CA HIS A 66 -23.21 -11.55 9.04
C HIS A 66 -23.27 -12.65 7.95
N LEU A 67 -22.22 -13.47 7.86
CA LEU A 67 -22.04 -14.50 6.85
C LEU A 67 -22.14 -15.90 7.46
N ASP A 68 -22.68 -16.83 6.68
CA ASP A 68 -22.61 -18.27 6.98
C ASP A 68 -21.19 -18.84 6.76
N ASN A 69 -20.30 -18.10 6.07
CA ASN A 69 -18.97 -18.55 5.64
C ASN A 69 -17.83 -17.62 6.11
N LEU A 70 -17.73 -17.40 7.42
CA LEU A 70 -16.64 -16.64 8.05
C LEU A 70 -15.27 -17.28 7.77
N ASP A 71 -15.20 -18.61 7.64
CA ASP A 71 -13.97 -19.34 7.36
C ASP A 71 -13.35 -18.95 6.01
N ASN A 72 -14.17 -18.71 4.97
CA ASN A 72 -13.69 -18.24 3.68
C ASN A 72 -13.09 -16.84 3.77
N VAL A 73 -13.74 -15.92 4.48
CA VAL A 73 -13.21 -14.56 4.70
C VAL A 73 -11.90 -14.63 5.47
N ALA A 74 -11.84 -15.40 6.56
CA ALA A 74 -10.63 -15.60 7.33
C ALA A 74 -9.48 -16.16 6.46
N SER A 75 -9.78 -17.12 5.58
CA SER A 75 -8.80 -17.67 4.64
C SER A 75 -8.28 -16.60 3.68
N ILE A 76 -9.16 -15.79 3.08
CA ILE A 76 -8.75 -14.69 2.18
C ILE A 76 -7.83 -13.71 2.91
N LEU A 77 -8.18 -13.31 4.14
CA LEU A 77 -7.40 -12.34 4.91
C LEU A 77 -6.01 -12.88 5.30
N ASN A 78 -5.95 -14.14 5.77
CA ASN A 78 -4.68 -14.78 6.11
C ASN A 78 -3.78 -14.92 4.89
N GLU A 79 -4.33 -15.34 3.75
CA GLU A 79 -3.59 -15.39 2.49
C GLU A 79 -3.10 -14.01 2.07
N THR A 80 -3.97 -12.99 2.09
CA THR A 80 -3.64 -11.60 1.75
C THR A 80 -2.47 -11.08 2.58
N ALA A 81 -2.52 -11.26 3.90
CA ALA A 81 -1.45 -10.80 4.78
C ALA A 81 -0.14 -11.57 4.56
N SER A 82 -0.20 -12.86 4.22
CA SER A 82 1.00 -13.70 4.03
C SER A 82 1.93 -13.18 2.94
N TYR A 83 1.38 -12.54 1.88
CA TYR A 83 2.17 -11.95 0.82
C TYR A 83 3.11 -10.85 1.31
N ILE A 84 2.74 -10.08 2.34
CA ILE A 84 3.61 -9.03 2.92
C ILE A 84 4.34 -9.56 4.15
N TYR A 85 3.62 -10.25 5.04
CA TYR A 85 4.14 -10.67 6.34
C TYR A 85 5.32 -11.64 6.22
N SER A 86 5.35 -12.49 5.18
CA SER A 86 6.47 -13.42 4.93
C SER A 86 7.80 -12.72 4.62
N HIS A 87 7.77 -11.42 4.30
CA HIS A 87 8.96 -10.60 4.08
C HIS A 87 9.40 -9.83 5.32
N LEU A 88 8.63 -9.88 6.42
CA LEU A 88 8.95 -9.19 7.66
C LEU A 88 9.98 -9.96 8.50
N ARG A 89 11.08 -9.30 8.86
CA ARG A 89 12.10 -9.77 9.79
C ARG A 89 11.54 -9.80 11.20
N ASP A 90 12.06 -10.71 12.00
CA ASP A 90 11.72 -10.92 13.41
C ASP A 90 10.24 -11.26 13.70
N SER A 91 9.45 -11.51 12.65
CA SER A 91 8.04 -11.93 12.71
C SER A 91 7.25 -11.19 13.80
N PRO A 92 7.09 -9.86 13.67
CA PRO A 92 6.42 -9.04 14.66
C PRO A 92 5.04 -9.60 15.01
N ASN A 93 4.68 -9.45 16.29
CA ASN A 93 3.40 -9.95 16.80
C ASN A 93 2.27 -8.97 16.45
N PHE A 94 1.52 -9.29 15.40
CA PHE A 94 0.31 -8.55 15.02
C PHE A 94 -0.94 -9.31 15.44
N GLN A 95 -1.82 -8.62 16.15
CA GLN A 95 -3.17 -9.09 16.44
C GLN A 95 -4.15 -8.14 15.75
N VAL A 96 -4.82 -8.62 14.72
CA VAL A 96 -5.72 -7.82 13.89
C VAL A 96 -7.12 -8.43 13.92
N VAL A 97 -8.11 -7.63 14.32
CA VAL A 97 -9.52 -7.99 14.25
C VAL A 97 -10.15 -7.31 13.03
N VAL A 98 -10.73 -8.09 12.13
CA VAL A 98 -11.29 -7.61 10.87
C VAL A 98 -12.82 -7.70 10.91
N GLY A 99 -13.47 -6.55 10.81
CA GLY A 99 -14.92 -6.41 10.73
C GLY A 99 -15.38 -5.86 9.38
N TYR A 100 -16.68 -5.85 9.17
CA TYR A 100 -17.36 -5.26 8.04
C TYR A 100 -18.23 -4.09 8.51
N ASP A 101 -18.05 -2.92 7.90
CA ASP A 101 -18.91 -1.76 8.09
C ASP A 101 -19.05 -1.01 6.76
N ARG A 102 -20.25 -1.08 6.18
CA ARG A 102 -20.54 -0.44 4.88
C ARG A 102 -20.35 1.07 4.89
N GLU A 103 -20.60 1.72 6.01
CA GLU A 103 -20.63 3.19 6.11
C GLU A 103 -19.29 3.76 6.58
N MET A 104 -18.56 3.02 7.43
CA MET A 104 -17.32 3.50 8.04
C MET A 104 -16.04 2.97 7.38
N GLY A 105 -16.06 1.78 6.77
CA GLY A 105 -14.87 1.22 6.13
C GLY A 105 -14.61 1.78 4.71
N PRO A 106 -13.45 1.46 4.10
CA PRO A 106 -12.32 0.81 4.72
C PRO A 106 -11.60 1.76 5.70
N ILE A 107 -11.23 1.25 6.88
CA ILE A 107 -10.50 2.03 7.89
C ILE A 107 -9.79 1.14 8.92
N SER A 108 -8.56 1.54 9.27
CA SER A 108 -7.81 1.03 10.42
C SER A 108 -8.10 1.85 11.68
N LEU A 109 -8.53 1.15 12.71
CA LEU A 109 -8.79 1.62 14.06
C LEU A 109 -7.73 1.04 14.98
N TYR A 110 -6.72 1.85 15.29
CA TYR A 110 -5.57 1.43 16.08
C TYR A 110 -5.92 1.22 17.54
N ARG A 111 -5.12 0.36 18.20
CA ARG A 111 -5.14 0.21 19.65
C ARG A 111 -5.09 1.57 20.36
N ASN A 112 -5.98 1.74 21.33
CA ASN A 112 -5.95 2.89 22.23
C ASN A 112 -6.30 2.43 23.66
N GLY A 113 -5.57 2.94 24.66
CA GLY A 113 -5.74 2.54 26.06
C GLY A 113 -5.50 1.04 26.27
N ASP A 114 -6.49 0.34 26.84
CA ASP A 114 -6.40 -1.08 27.21
C ASP A 114 -6.63 -2.08 26.04
N GLN A 115 -6.84 -1.60 24.81
CA GLN A 115 -7.02 -2.47 23.64
C GLN A 115 -5.70 -3.16 23.24
N GLN A 116 -5.75 -4.48 23.08
CA GLN A 116 -4.57 -5.30 22.75
C GLN A 116 -4.39 -5.56 21.25
N PHE A 117 -5.39 -5.25 20.42
CA PHE A 117 -5.43 -5.55 18.99
C PHE A 117 -5.78 -4.33 18.13
N ASP A 118 -5.25 -4.28 16.92
CA ASP A 118 -5.68 -3.33 15.90
C ASP A 118 -6.95 -3.84 15.22
N ARG A 119 -7.85 -2.94 14.85
CA ARG A 119 -9.10 -3.29 14.20
C ARG A 119 -9.14 -2.72 12.80
N VAL A 120 -9.44 -3.55 11.81
CA VAL A 120 -9.65 -3.13 10.42
C VAL A 120 -11.13 -3.32 10.10
N LEU A 121 -11.77 -2.29 9.58
CA LEU A 121 -13.12 -2.40 9.02
C LEU A 121 -13.03 -2.34 7.51
N LEU A 122 -13.64 -3.29 6.81
CA LEU A 122 -13.78 -3.29 5.35
C LEU A 122 -15.19 -2.81 4.95
N SER A 123 -15.37 -2.29 3.74
CA SER A 123 -16.67 -1.79 3.27
C SER A 123 -16.97 -2.09 1.81
N ASN A 124 -18.21 -1.85 1.40
CA ASN A 124 -18.68 -1.85 0.00
C ASN A 124 -18.27 -3.08 -0.82
N THR A 125 -17.95 -4.17 -0.14
CA THR A 125 -17.57 -5.44 -0.74
C THR A 125 -18.80 -6.33 -0.62
N PRO A 126 -19.35 -6.90 -1.72
CA PRO A 126 -20.12 -8.12 -1.59
C PRO A 126 -19.26 -9.05 -0.72
N LEU A 127 -19.82 -9.60 0.35
CA LEU A 127 -19.04 -10.20 1.44
C LEU A 127 -18.12 -11.38 1.01
N GLU A 128 -18.20 -11.80 -0.25
CA GLU A 128 -17.40 -12.85 -0.89
C GLU A 128 -16.57 -12.36 -2.09
N TYR A 129 -16.60 -11.06 -2.42
CA TYR A 129 -15.87 -10.50 -3.57
C TYR A 129 -14.39 -10.31 -3.23
N ARG A 130 -13.68 -11.42 -3.33
CA ARG A 130 -12.25 -11.61 -3.03
C ARG A 130 -11.33 -10.49 -3.52
N PRO A 131 -11.39 -9.98 -4.78
CA PRO A 131 -10.48 -8.92 -5.22
C PRO A 131 -10.54 -7.67 -4.35
N GLN A 132 -11.73 -7.26 -3.95
CA GLN A 132 -11.93 -6.08 -3.13
C GLN A 132 -11.59 -6.32 -1.66
N ILE A 133 -11.85 -7.52 -1.12
CA ILE A 133 -11.40 -7.90 0.23
C ILE A 133 -9.88 -7.82 0.30
N MET A 134 -9.19 -8.45 -0.65
CA MET A 134 -7.73 -8.44 -0.71
C MET A 134 -7.19 -7.03 -0.85
N TYR A 135 -7.73 -6.24 -1.80
CA TYR A 135 -7.34 -4.85 -2.04
C TYR A 135 -7.51 -3.96 -0.80
N GLN A 136 -8.67 -4.01 -0.14
CA GLN A 136 -8.92 -3.15 1.03
C GLN A 136 -8.09 -3.60 2.23
N PHE A 137 -8.02 -4.92 2.47
CA PHE A 137 -7.31 -5.43 3.62
C PHE A 137 -5.81 -5.20 3.50
N SER A 138 -5.18 -5.35 2.34
CA SER A 138 -3.76 -5.03 2.17
C SER A 138 -3.45 -3.56 2.41
N HIS A 139 -4.34 -2.65 1.97
CA HIS A 139 -4.19 -1.19 2.23
C HIS A 139 -4.20 -0.92 3.74
N GLU A 140 -5.20 -1.46 4.44
CA GLU A 140 -5.35 -1.26 5.88
C GLU A 140 -4.29 -2.01 6.69
N PHE A 141 -3.86 -3.19 6.25
CA PHE A 141 -2.77 -3.92 6.87
C PHE A 141 -1.44 -3.18 6.72
N CYS A 142 -1.23 -2.46 5.62
CA CYS A 142 -0.08 -1.56 5.46
C CYS A 142 -0.03 -0.48 6.55
N HIS A 143 -1.19 0.05 6.96
CA HIS A 143 -1.24 0.97 8.10
C HIS A 143 -0.87 0.31 9.44
N VAL A 144 -1.24 -0.97 9.62
CA VAL A 144 -0.88 -1.75 10.82
C VAL A 144 0.63 -2.03 10.88
N ILE A 145 1.23 -2.53 9.79
CA ILE A 145 2.66 -2.88 9.75
C ILE A 145 3.59 -1.67 9.83
N SER A 146 3.08 -0.47 9.53
CA SER A 146 3.84 0.78 9.62
C SER A 146 3.68 1.50 10.96
N ASP A 147 2.88 0.95 11.89
CA ASP A 147 2.49 1.60 13.13
C ASP A 147 2.01 3.04 12.87
N TYR A 148 1.05 3.20 11.95
CA TYR A 148 0.66 4.53 11.47
C TYR A 148 0.21 5.45 12.61
N ASN A 149 -0.38 4.91 13.68
CA ASN A 149 -0.79 5.69 14.84
C ASN A 149 0.37 6.42 15.52
N ARG A 150 1.57 5.84 15.55
CA ARG A 150 2.77 6.46 16.12
C ARG A 150 3.19 7.71 15.35
N ILE A 151 3.11 7.64 14.02
CA ILE A 151 3.63 8.68 13.12
C ILE A 151 2.56 9.69 12.69
N ARG A 152 1.28 9.35 12.82
CA ARG A 152 0.17 10.26 12.51
C ARG A 152 0.11 11.40 13.52
N SER A 153 -0.12 12.61 13.03
CA SER A 153 -0.36 13.82 13.82
C SER A 153 -1.52 14.63 13.21
N THR A 154 -2.06 15.60 13.95
CA THR A 154 -3.10 16.51 13.44
C THR A 154 -2.64 17.34 12.24
N ASP A 155 -1.32 17.49 12.06
CA ASP A 155 -0.71 18.38 11.08
C ASP A 155 0.25 17.64 10.13
N SER A 156 0.21 16.30 10.13
CA SER A 156 1.12 15.46 9.34
C SER A 156 1.06 15.82 7.86
N LYS A 157 2.21 16.25 7.32
CA LYS A 157 2.32 16.67 5.92
C LYS A 157 2.65 15.55 4.96
N ASN A 158 3.07 14.39 5.46
CA ASN A 158 3.46 13.25 4.63
C ASN A 158 2.44 12.10 4.66
N GLU A 159 1.20 12.35 5.13
CA GLU A 159 0.10 11.36 5.08
C GLU A 159 -0.16 10.88 3.65
N TRP A 160 0.03 11.72 2.63
CA TRP A 160 -0.15 11.34 1.22
C TRP A 160 0.83 10.23 0.80
N PHE A 161 2.10 10.31 1.21
CA PHE A 161 3.11 9.33 0.84
C PHE A 161 2.87 8.01 1.56
N HIS A 162 2.43 8.08 2.81
CA HIS A 162 1.96 6.90 3.53
C HIS A 162 0.79 6.21 2.82
N GLU A 163 -0.22 6.97 2.39
CA GLU A 163 -1.36 6.40 1.64
C GLU A 163 -0.90 5.82 0.29
N ALA A 164 0.13 6.37 -0.35
CA ALA A 164 0.74 5.77 -1.55
C ALA A 164 1.47 4.44 -1.24
N LEU A 165 2.10 4.30 -0.09
CA LEU A 165 2.68 3.02 0.37
C LEU A 165 1.58 1.99 0.68
N CYS A 166 0.45 2.41 1.24
CA CYS A 166 -0.71 1.54 1.46
C CYS A 166 -1.37 1.10 0.15
N GLU A 167 -1.48 2.01 -0.81
CA GLU A 167 -1.93 1.70 -2.17
C GLU A 167 -0.99 0.68 -2.85
N LEU A 168 0.32 0.87 -2.68
CA LEU A 168 1.35 -0.07 -3.15
C LEU A 168 1.18 -1.46 -2.53
N ALA A 169 0.80 -1.57 -1.26
CA ALA A 169 0.54 -2.87 -0.63
C ALA A 169 -0.56 -3.64 -1.36
N SER A 170 -1.62 -2.97 -1.77
CA SER A 170 -2.71 -3.57 -2.55
C SER A 170 -2.28 -4.00 -3.94
N ILE A 171 -1.49 -3.18 -4.63
CA ILE A 171 -0.89 -3.55 -5.92
C ILE A 171 0.00 -4.78 -5.75
N PHE A 172 0.92 -4.76 -4.79
CA PHE A 172 1.88 -5.83 -4.54
C PHE A 172 1.17 -7.17 -4.27
N VAL A 173 0.18 -7.18 -3.39
CA VAL A 173 -0.56 -8.40 -3.04
C VAL A 173 -1.33 -8.96 -4.25
N LEU A 174 -2.08 -8.12 -4.96
CA LEU A 174 -2.88 -8.56 -6.11
C LEU A 174 -2.03 -8.95 -7.33
N HIS A 175 -0.78 -8.47 -7.44
CA HIS A 175 0.17 -8.94 -8.45
C HIS A 175 0.92 -10.22 -8.02
N SER A 176 0.93 -10.55 -6.73
CA SER A 176 1.65 -11.71 -6.18
C SER A 176 0.83 -13.00 -6.18
N THR A 177 -0.49 -12.91 -6.30
CA THR A 177 -1.36 -14.08 -6.54
C THR A 177 -1.18 -14.65 -7.94
N GLU A 178 -1.46 -15.94 -8.13
CA GLU A 178 -1.50 -16.57 -9.45
C GLU A 178 -2.89 -16.53 -10.11
N GLU A 179 -3.91 -16.02 -9.41
CA GLU A 179 -5.28 -16.00 -9.93
C GLU A 179 -5.47 -14.97 -11.04
N PRO A 180 -5.84 -15.37 -12.27
CA PRO A 180 -5.98 -14.45 -13.40
C PRO A 180 -7.02 -13.35 -13.17
N ALA A 181 -8.09 -13.65 -12.44
CA ALA A 181 -9.14 -12.67 -12.14
C ALA A 181 -8.64 -11.53 -11.24
N LEU A 182 -7.78 -11.83 -10.27
CA LEU A 182 -7.16 -10.84 -9.39
C LEU A 182 -6.14 -9.98 -10.14
N LYS A 183 -5.29 -10.62 -10.97
CA LYS A 183 -4.35 -9.90 -11.85
C LYS A 183 -5.09 -8.95 -12.79
N LYS A 184 -6.17 -9.41 -13.43
CA LYS A 184 -6.99 -8.56 -14.30
C LYS A 184 -7.61 -7.39 -13.53
N TYR A 185 -8.15 -7.64 -12.34
CA TYR A 185 -8.76 -6.59 -11.51
C TYR A 185 -7.78 -5.45 -11.23
N ILE A 186 -6.54 -5.80 -10.85
CA ILE A 186 -5.53 -4.79 -10.54
C ILE A 186 -4.93 -4.14 -11.80
N ASP A 187 -4.78 -4.88 -12.90
CA ASP A 187 -4.34 -4.32 -14.19
C ASP A 187 -5.35 -3.30 -14.75
N ASP A 188 -6.66 -3.57 -14.63
CA ASP A 188 -7.72 -2.63 -15.02
C ASP A 188 -7.68 -1.38 -14.12
N TYR A 189 -7.50 -1.55 -12.81
CA TYR A 189 -7.39 -0.43 -11.86
C TYR A 189 -6.18 0.48 -12.15
N LEU A 190 -5.06 -0.10 -12.60
CA LEU A 190 -3.81 0.61 -12.83
C LEU A 190 -3.68 1.23 -14.22
N GLU A 191 -4.67 1.09 -15.10
CA GLU A 191 -4.62 1.61 -16.47
C GLU A 191 -4.30 3.11 -16.51
N GLU A 192 -5.06 3.94 -15.78
CA GLU A 192 -4.82 5.39 -15.72
C GLU A 192 -3.45 5.73 -15.12
N SER A 193 -2.99 4.94 -14.13
CA SER A 193 -1.68 5.16 -13.49
C SER A 193 -0.53 4.85 -14.44
N ARG A 194 -0.66 3.79 -15.23
CA ARG A 194 0.29 3.41 -16.28
C ARG A 194 0.35 4.46 -17.38
N ASP A 195 -0.80 4.93 -17.86
CA ASP A 195 -0.87 5.95 -18.91
C ASP A 195 -0.29 7.29 -18.43
N THR A 196 -0.62 7.68 -17.19
CA THR A 196 -0.04 8.88 -16.57
C THR A 196 1.47 8.75 -16.46
N LEU A 197 1.97 7.61 -15.97
CA LEU A 197 3.40 7.38 -15.82
C LEU A 197 4.15 7.38 -17.16
N ALA A 198 3.54 6.86 -18.22
CA ALA A 198 4.12 6.87 -19.57
C ALA A 198 4.29 8.28 -20.15
N GLY A 199 3.48 9.25 -19.68
CA GLY A 199 3.61 10.66 -20.04
C GLY A 199 4.60 11.46 -19.20
N ILE A 200 5.24 10.86 -18.19
CA ILE A 200 6.20 11.53 -17.32
C ILE A 200 7.63 11.23 -17.80
N GLU A 201 8.32 12.27 -18.29
CA GLU A 201 9.72 12.17 -18.72
C GLU A 201 10.67 12.00 -17.53
N ASP A 202 10.47 12.82 -16.48
CA ASP A 202 11.29 12.81 -15.26
C ASP A 202 10.39 12.75 -14.02
N PHE A 203 10.43 11.61 -13.34
CA PHE A 203 9.55 11.36 -12.20
C PHE A 203 9.89 12.25 -10.99
N GLY A 204 11.18 12.54 -10.78
CA GLY A 204 11.65 13.42 -9.70
C GLY A 204 11.10 14.84 -9.81
N THR A 205 11.17 15.43 -11.00
CA THR A 205 10.58 16.73 -11.30
C THR A 205 9.06 16.68 -11.18
N TRP A 206 8.43 15.61 -11.68
CA TRP A 206 6.98 15.46 -11.59
C TRP A 206 6.50 15.42 -10.13
N ILE A 207 7.08 14.58 -9.27
CA ILE A 207 6.64 14.47 -7.87
C ILE A 207 6.97 15.75 -7.10
N SER A 208 8.12 16.38 -7.36
CA SER A 208 8.49 17.67 -6.75
C SER A 208 7.47 18.77 -7.10
N SER A 209 6.93 18.75 -8.33
CA SER A 209 5.88 19.71 -8.75
C SER A 209 4.53 19.49 -8.07
N LYS A 210 4.27 18.28 -7.57
CA LYS A 210 3.03 17.89 -6.88
C LYS A 210 3.13 18.02 -5.37
N GLU A 211 4.35 17.95 -4.82
CA GLU A 211 4.62 17.80 -3.41
C GLU A 211 3.93 18.87 -2.56
N GLU A 212 3.98 20.16 -2.93
CA GLU A 212 3.34 21.23 -2.16
C GLU A 212 1.82 20.98 -1.98
N GLY A 213 1.14 20.57 -3.05
CA GLY A 213 -0.29 20.26 -3.02
C GLY A 213 -0.60 18.99 -2.21
N LEU A 214 0.20 17.95 -2.39
CA LEU A 214 0.06 16.68 -1.68
C LEU A 214 0.30 16.81 -0.17
N ARG A 215 1.13 17.77 0.24
CA ARG A 215 1.42 18.03 1.65
C ARG A 215 0.31 18.74 2.40
N THR A 216 -0.78 19.10 1.72
CA THR A 216 -1.99 19.61 2.36
C THR A 216 -2.88 18.44 2.82
N ARG A 217 -3.17 18.39 4.13
CA ARG A 217 -3.96 17.30 4.75
C ARG A 217 -5.30 17.05 4.05
N ALA A 218 -5.98 18.11 3.62
CA ALA A 218 -7.31 17.99 3.01
C ALA A 218 -7.28 17.41 1.58
N ALA A 219 -6.18 17.58 0.85
CA ALA A 219 -6.09 17.18 -0.56
C ALA A 219 -5.24 15.92 -0.73
N GLY A 220 -4.00 15.89 -0.23
CA GLY A 220 -3.04 14.86 -0.65
C GLY A 220 -3.34 13.45 -0.16
N ARG A 221 -3.79 13.28 1.10
CA ARG A 221 -4.22 11.96 1.59
C ARG A 221 -5.42 11.38 0.81
N HIS A 222 -6.15 12.25 0.12
CA HIS A 222 -7.33 11.91 -0.67
C HIS A 222 -7.06 11.95 -2.17
N ASP A 223 -5.84 12.29 -2.60
CA ASP A 223 -5.43 12.30 -4.00
C ASP A 223 -5.07 10.89 -4.46
N ARG A 224 -6.11 10.06 -4.61
CA ARG A 224 -5.99 8.66 -5.00
C ARG A 224 -5.29 8.48 -6.34
N LYS A 225 -5.48 9.41 -7.28
CA LYS A 225 -4.83 9.35 -8.59
C LYS A 225 -3.33 9.51 -8.49
N THR A 226 -2.87 10.56 -7.81
CA THR A 226 -1.43 10.79 -7.63
C THR A 226 -0.80 9.70 -6.77
N ASN A 227 -1.48 9.26 -5.70
CA ASN A 227 -0.99 8.18 -4.84
C ASN A 227 -0.88 6.85 -5.60
N ALA A 228 -1.83 6.52 -6.48
CA ALA A 228 -1.78 5.33 -7.32
C ALA A 228 -0.64 5.37 -8.35
N VAL A 229 -0.35 6.54 -8.93
CA VAL A 229 0.83 6.71 -9.82
C VAL A 229 2.13 6.48 -9.06
N VAL A 230 2.27 7.04 -7.86
CA VAL A 230 3.45 6.83 -7.01
C VAL A 230 3.58 5.37 -6.59
N ALA A 231 2.47 4.73 -6.19
CA ALA A 231 2.42 3.32 -5.84
C ALA A 231 2.82 2.43 -7.02
N TYR A 232 2.28 2.68 -8.21
CA TYR A 232 2.62 1.99 -9.44
C TYR A 232 4.11 2.14 -9.80
N ARG A 233 4.67 3.35 -9.61
CA ARG A 233 6.10 3.61 -9.80
C ARG A 233 6.97 2.80 -8.84
N LEU A 234 6.59 2.70 -7.57
CA LEU A 234 7.32 1.95 -6.53
C LEU A 234 7.20 0.42 -6.68
N HIS A 235 6.13 -0.06 -7.30
CA HIS A 235 5.81 -1.49 -7.34
C HIS A 235 6.93 -2.40 -7.87
N PRO A 236 7.60 -2.11 -9.00
CA PRO A 236 8.73 -2.93 -9.47
C PRO A 236 9.86 -3.04 -8.44
N LEU A 237 10.13 -1.97 -7.68
CA LEU A 237 11.18 -1.96 -6.66
C LEU A 237 10.82 -2.88 -5.48
N PHE A 238 9.59 -2.80 -4.96
CA PHE A 238 9.14 -3.67 -3.87
C PHE A 238 9.01 -5.13 -4.30
N LYS A 239 8.67 -5.38 -5.57
CA LYS A 239 8.68 -6.73 -6.14
C LYS A 239 10.10 -7.30 -6.23
N GLN A 240 11.08 -6.49 -6.63
CA GLN A 240 12.48 -6.92 -6.72
C GLN A 240 13.13 -7.05 -5.34
N TYR A 241 12.78 -6.17 -4.40
CA TYR A 241 13.33 -6.14 -3.04
C TYR A 241 12.21 -6.14 -1.98
N PRO A 242 11.54 -7.28 -1.74
CA PRO A 242 10.47 -7.37 -0.75
C PRO A 242 10.92 -7.05 0.68
N ALA A 243 12.23 -7.11 0.95
CA ALA A 243 12.80 -6.66 2.22
C ALA A 243 12.48 -5.19 2.55
N LEU A 244 12.11 -4.35 1.58
CA LEU A 244 11.60 -2.99 1.80
C LEU A 244 10.35 -2.95 2.69
N TRP A 245 9.55 -4.02 2.77
CA TRP A 245 8.42 -4.07 3.69
C TRP A 245 8.86 -3.96 5.17
N ASN A 246 10.09 -4.39 5.49
CA ASN A 246 10.67 -4.27 6.84
C ASN A 246 10.87 -2.84 7.31
N THR A 247 11.18 -1.96 6.37
CA THR A 247 11.55 -0.59 6.72
C THR A 247 10.33 0.24 7.10
N LEU A 248 9.11 -0.19 6.76
CA LEU A 248 7.88 0.56 7.03
C LEU A 248 7.64 0.81 8.53
N TRP A 249 8.06 -0.11 9.41
CA TRP A 249 7.98 0.09 10.86
C TRP A 249 8.83 1.28 11.35
N HIS A 250 9.79 1.71 10.55
CA HIS A 250 10.75 2.79 10.86
C HIS A 250 10.40 4.11 10.16
N LEU A 251 9.22 4.22 9.54
CA LEU A 251 8.78 5.48 8.94
C LEU A 251 8.88 6.64 9.95
N PRO A 252 9.46 7.78 9.56
CA PRO A 252 9.67 8.88 10.48
C PRO A 252 8.37 9.64 10.73
N LYS A 253 8.25 10.19 11.94
CA LYS A 253 7.24 11.19 12.28
C LYS A 253 7.77 12.56 11.90
N SER A 254 7.47 12.99 10.67
CA SER A 254 8.09 14.19 10.11
C SER A 254 7.17 14.94 9.15
N ASP A 255 7.25 16.26 9.26
CA ASP A 255 6.62 17.23 8.37
C ASP A 255 7.63 17.85 7.40
N SER A 256 8.84 17.29 7.27
CA SER A 256 9.86 17.71 6.31
C SER A 256 9.45 17.33 4.87
N THR A 257 10.12 17.90 3.86
CA THR A 257 9.88 17.54 2.44
C THR A 257 10.15 16.05 2.20
N LEU A 258 9.65 15.50 1.10
CA LEU A 258 9.81 14.08 0.76
C LEU A 258 11.28 13.66 0.75
N ALA A 259 12.17 14.50 0.21
CA ALA A 259 13.61 14.25 0.21
C ALA A 259 14.18 14.11 1.61
N VAL A 260 13.84 15.03 2.52
CA VAL A 260 14.31 14.99 3.90
C VAL A 260 13.63 13.86 4.68
N TYR A 261 12.35 13.59 4.40
CA TYR A 261 11.60 12.47 4.99
C TYR A 261 12.26 11.12 4.69
N ILE A 262 12.69 10.89 3.44
CA ILE A 262 13.38 9.65 3.05
C ILE A 262 14.74 9.55 3.75
N GLU A 263 15.46 10.66 3.91
CA GLU A 263 16.75 10.66 4.62
C GLU A 263 16.58 10.40 6.12
N GLU A 264 15.58 10.99 6.76
CA GLU A 264 15.21 10.67 8.15
C GLU A 264 14.79 9.20 8.30
N TRP A 265 14.12 8.64 7.28
CA TRP A 265 13.76 7.22 7.26
C TRP A 265 15.00 6.32 7.18
N LYS A 266 15.98 6.67 6.34
CA LYS A 266 17.28 5.99 6.23
C LYS A 266 18.05 5.98 7.54
N GLN A 267 17.99 7.08 8.29
CA GLN A 267 18.65 7.18 9.60
C GLN A 267 17.96 6.37 10.70
N ALA A 268 16.72 5.95 10.49
CA ALA A 268 15.91 5.21 11.47
C ALA A 268 15.96 3.68 11.30
N ILE A 269 16.54 3.17 10.21
CA ILE A 269 16.65 1.74 9.88
C ILE A 269 18.06 1.21 10.12
N ASP A 270 18.20 -0.12 10.13
CA ASP A 270 19.49 -0.78 10.19
C ASP A 270 20.33 -0.51 8.93
N ASP A 271 21.66 -0.43 9.08
CA ASP A 271 22.61 -0.19 7.97
C ASP A 271 22.44 -1.18 6.80
N GLN A 272 21.99 -2.41 7.07
CA GLN A 272 21.76 -3.45 6.05
C GLN A 272 20.64 -3.11 5.06
N ASP A 273 19.65 -2.31 5.47
CA ASP A 273 18.50 -1.92 4.63
C ASP A 273 18.69 -0.55 3.97
N SER A 274 19.66 0.24 4.43
CA SER A 274 19.94 1.60 3.92
C SER A 274 20.10 1.65 2.39
N PRO A 275 20.82 0.71 1.73
CA PRO A 275 20.91 0.68 0.28
C PRO A 275 19.58 0.49 -0.45
N LEU A 276 18.57 -0.11 0.20
CA LEU A 276 17.23 -0.26 -0.39
C LEU A 276 16.50 1.08 -0.43
N LEU A 277 16.68 1.92 0.59
CA LEU A 277 16.12 3.27 0.63
C LEU A 277 16.87 4.24 -0.28
N ASP A 278 18.16 4.03 -0.56
CA ASP A 278 18.86 4.77 -1.62
C ASP A 278 18.20 4.54 -3.00
N ARG A 279 17.84 3.28 -3.32
CA ARG A 279 17.13 2.95 -4.57
C ARG A 279 15.73 3.57 -4.61
N LEU A 280 15.02 3.58 -3.48
CA LEU A 280 13.72 4.22 -3.36
C LEU A 280 13.84 5.74 -3.60
N GLN A 281 14.85 6.36 -3.00
CA GLN A 281 15.15 7.78 -3.17
C GLN A 281 15.47 8.10 -4.63
N GLU A 282 16.35 7.33 -5.26
CA GLU A 282 16.71 7.49 -6.68
C GLU A 282 15.48 7.33 -7.59
N LEU A 283 14.61 6.35 -7.32
CA LEU A 283 13.42 6.11 -8.12
C LEU A 283 12.41 7.26 -8.05
N LEU A 284 12.27 7.87 -6.87
CA LEU A 284 11.29 8.93 -6.61
C LEU A 284 11.82 10.31 -6.95
N LEU A 285 13.10 10.60 -6.69
CA LEU A 285 13.67 11.95 -6.73
C LEU A 285 14.79 12.12 -7.77
N GLY A 286 15.24 11.03 -8.40
CA GLY A 286 16.42 11.01 -9.24
C GLY A 286 17.73 10.86 -8.46
N THR A 287 18.85 10.78 -9.16
CA THR A 287 20.18 10.71 -8.53
C THR A 287 20.52 12.04 -7.85
N SER A 288 21.08 11.99 -6.64
CA SER A 288 21.47 13.18 -5.83
C SER A 288 22.61 14.03 -6.43
N ASP A 289 22.97 13.83 -7.70
CA ASP A 289 24.06 14.57 -8.36
C ASP A 289 23.68 16.00 -8.79
N LYS A 290 22.50 16.49 -8.40
CA LYS A 290 21.99 17.83 -8.73
C LYS A 290 21.40 18.57 -7.52
N LEU A 291 22.10 18.57 -6.39
CA LEU A 291 21.94 19.60 -5.35
C LEU A 291 23.18 20.48 -5.29
#